data_AF-A0A6B3H0X6-F1
#
_entry.id   AF-A0A6B3H0X6-F1
#
_cell.length_a   1.000
_cell.length_b   1.000
_cell.length_c   1.000
_cell.angle_alpha   90.00
_cell.angle_beta   90.00
_cell.angle_gamma   90.00
#
_symmetry.space_group_name_H-M   'P 1'
#
loop_
_entity.id
_entity.type
_entity.pdbx_description
1 polymer ?
#
loop_
_entity_poly.entity_id
_entity_poly.type
_entity_poly.pdbx_seq_one_letter_code
_entity_poly.pdbx_strand_id
1 'polypeptide(L)'
;APAGPDAVTLAVSDATGAPVATVDALVLRPAGTLALGADRAPQGSRHQDLYATEWVTAPPRGSGAPVHRTTDLATLQAAVDAGAPVPGTVLLVRGEPDAAGSAAAVRTAVHQALTDVQTWLADDRFAGARLVFATRGAVSAGEAGEGEDVRNPAHSALWGLVRSARSEHPGRFALLDLDADDEHGTFPGVAAALASGEPESAVRGGDVRVPRLVRVLRNDPDPSD
;
A
#
# COMPACT_ATOMS: atom_id res chain seq x y z
N ALA A 1 8.42 21.69 -41.67
CA ALA A 1 9.43 21.13 -42.59
C ALA A 1 10.30 20.18 -41.79
N PRO A 2 10.71 19.00 -42.29
CA PRO A 2 11.47 18.06 -41.45
C PRO A 2 12.78 18.69 -40.99
N ALA A 3 13.03 18.66 -39.68
CA ALA A 3 14.12 19.36 -39.00
C ALA A 3 15.48 18.61 -39.05
N GLY A 4 15.68 17.77 -40.08
CA GLY A 4 16.82 16.86 -40.21
C GLY A 4 16.41 15.38 -40.17
N PRO A 5 17.36 14.44 -40.41
CA PRO A 5 17.07 13.01 -40.56
C PRO A 5 16.56 12.31 -39.28
N ASP A 6 16.91 12.81 -38.09
CA ASP A 6 16.53 12.24 -36.79
C ASP A 6 15.64 13.19 -35.96
N ALA A 7 15.01 14.17 -36.62
CA ALA A 7 14.26 15.22 -35.95
C ALA A 7 12.82 15.32 -36.46
N VAL A 8 11.87 15.38 -35.53
CA VAL A 8 10.44 15.58 -35.82
C VAL A 8 9.97 16.91 -35.26
N THR A 9 9.08 17.60 -35.99
CA THR A 9 8.38 18.78 -35.45
C THR A 9 7.12 18.31 -34.74
N LEU A 10 6.89 18.77 -33.51
CA LEU A 10 5.70 18.44 -32.72
C LEU A 10 4.80 19.66 -32.61
N ALA A 11 3.52 19.49 -32.90
CA ALA A 11 2.48 20.47 -32.59
C ALA A 11 1.45 19.81 -31.67
N VAL A 12 1.10 20.50 -30.58
CA VAL A 12 0.12 20.05 -29.58
C VAL A 12 -1.05 21.00 -29.61
N SER A 13 -2.27 20.47 -29.70
CA SER A 13 -3.51 21.23 -29.62
C SER A 13 -4.39 20.74 -28.47
N ASP A 14 -5.26 21.61 -27.97
CA ASP A 14 -6.26 21.26 -26.98
C ASP A 14 -7.44 20.47 -27.58
N ALA A 15 -8.42 20.13 -26.75
CA ALA A 15 -9.62 19.39 -27.15
C ALA A 15 -10.51 20.12 -28.18
N THR A 16 -10.28 21.42 -28.39
CA THR A 16 -10.99 22.26 -29.38
C THR A 16 -10.19 22.44 -30.67
N GLY A 17 -8.96 21.93 -30.73
CA GLY A 17 -8.04 22.07 -31.87
C GLY A 17 -7.17 23.32 -31.82
N ALA A 18 -7.27 24.15 -30.77
CA ALA A 18 -6.43 25.34 -30.62
C ALA A 18 -4.99 24.94 -30.21
N PRO A 19 -3.95 25.51 -30.83
CA PRO A 19 -2.57 25.12 -30.55
C PRO A 19 -2.14 25.57 -29.14
N VAL A 20 -1.54 24.64 -28.39
CA VAL A 20 -1.06 24.81 -27.02
C VAL A 20 0.47 24.89 -26.96
N ALA A 21 1.16 24.14 -27.82
CA ALA A 21 2.63 24.17 -27.90
C ALA A 21 3.14 23.72 -29.27
N THR A 22 4.28 24.25 -29.68
CA THR A 22 5.01 23.80 -30.86
C THR A 22 6.49 23.60 -30.51
N VAL A 23 7.06 22.49 -30.98
CA VAL A 23 8.49 22.20 -30.91
C VAL A 23 9.01 22.05 -32.32
N ASP A 24 9.88 22.98 -32.73
CA ASP A 24 10.38 23.05 -34.11
C ASP A 24 11.25 21.84 -34.48
N ALA A 25 12.01 21.31 -33.52
CA ALA A 25 12.84 20.13 -33.68
C ALA A 25 12.94 19.31 -32.38
N LEU A 26 12.41 18.09 -32.41
CA LEU A 26 12.60 17.06 -31.39
C LEU A 26 13.54 16.01 -31.96
N VAL A 27 14.79 16.00 -31.49
CA VAL A 27 15.80 15.01 -31.90
C VAL A 27 15.60 13.74 -31.08
N LEU A 28 15.29 12.63 -31.73
CA LEU A 28 15.13 11.33 -31.09
C LEU A 28 16.40 10.52 -31.33
N ARG A 29 17.08 10.10 -30.26
CA ARG A 29 18.15 9.12 -30.40
C ARG A 29 17.51 7.75 -30.58
N PRO A 30 17.94 6.94 -31.56
CA PRO A 30 17.58 5.54 -31.59
C PRO A 30 17.97 4.93 -30.24
N ALA A 31 16.99 4.44 -29.49
CA ALA A 31 17.29 3.45 -28.48
C ALA A 31 17.88 2.30 -29.29
N GLY A 32 19.19 2.07 -29.18
CA GLY A 32 19.79 0.86 -29.70
C GLY A 32 18.91 -0.29 -29.26
N THR A 33 18.72 -1.30 -30.12
CA THR A 33 18.00 -2.51 -29.75
C THR A 33 18.46 -2.87 -28.34
N LEU A 34 17.57 -2.75 -27.36
CA LEU A 34 17.75 -3.46 -26.11
C LEU A 34 17.86 -4.89 -26.60
N ALA A 35 19.09 -5.39 -26.68
CA ALA A 35 19.36 -6.77 -26.91
C ALA A 35 18.72 -7.46 -25.70
N LEU A 36 17.43 -7.78 -25.82
CA LEU A 36 16.78 -8.85 -25.10
C LEU A 36 17.56 -10.08 -25.52
N GLY A 37 18.70 -10.27 -24.86
CA GLY A 37 19.77 -11.12 -25.33
C GLY A 37 19.25 -12.54 -25.46
N ALA A 38 19.11 -12.97 -26.71
CA ALA A 38 19.13 -14.36 -27.11
C ALA A 38 20.56 -14.95 -27.01
N ASP A 39 21.55 -14.15 -26.62
CA ASP A 39 22.81 -14.64 -26.10
C ASP A 39 22.66 -14.96 -24.61
N ARG A 40 22.84 -16.25 -24.30
CA ARG A 40 23.05 -16.79 -22.96
C ARG A 40 24.25 -16.09 -22.31
N ALA A 41 24.03 -14.91 -21.73
CA ALA A 41 24.76 -14.51 -20.54
C ALA A 41 24.53 -15.60 -19.48
N PRO A 42 25.53 -15.97 -18.65
CA PRO A 42 25.29 -16.92 -17.57
C PRO A 42 24.09 -16.40 -16.77
N GLN A 43 23.07 -17.26 -16.57
CA GLN A 43 21.86 -16.97 -15.78
C GLN A 43 22.18 -16.40 -14.37
N GLY A 44 23.46 -16.44 -14.00
CA GLY A 44 24.15 -15.82 -12.87
C GLY A 44 23.98 -14.32 -12.61
N SER A 45 23.85 -13.46 -13.63
CA SER A 45 24.06 -12.00 -13.42
C SER A 45 22.81 -11.12 -13.45
N ARG A 46 21.65 -11.60 -13.93
CA ARG A 46 20.44 -10.77 -14.08
C ARG A 46 19.54 -10.70 -12.83
N HIS A 47 19.79 -11.53 -11.83
CA HIS A 47 18.96 -11.66 -10.63
C HIS A 47 19.60 -11.12 -9.35
N GLN A 48 20.75 -10.44 -9.45
CA GLN A 48 21.47 -9.94 -8.27
C GLN A 48 20.76 -8.74 -7.59
N ASP A 49 19.79 -8.13 -8.27
CA ASP A 49 19.06 -6.95 -7.81
C ASP A 49 17.58 -7.22 -7.51
N LEU A 50 17.18 -8.48 -7.38
CA LEU A 50 15.80 -8.81 -6.98
C LEU A 50 15.64 -8.64 -5.47
N TYR A 51 14.64 -7.84 -5.10
CA TYR A 51 14.20 -7.65 -3.73
C TYR A 51 12.84 -8.31 -3.54
N ALA A 52 12.68 -8.98 -2.41
CA ALA A 52 11.39 -9.46 -1.91
C ALA A 52 10.99 -8.65 -0.68
N THR A 53 9.68 -8.56 -0.44
CA THR A 53 9.18 -8.02 0.81
C THR A 53 9.18 -9.12 1.86
N GLU A 54 9.90 -8.91 2.95
CA GLU A 54 9.89 -9.76 4.13
C GLU A 54 9.25 -9.01 5.30
N TRP A 55 8.42 -9.70 6.07
CA TRP A 55 7.75 -9.18 7.26
C TRP A 55 8.57 -9.52 8.50
N VAL A 56 9.38 -8.59 8.95
CA VAL A 56 10.29 -8.78 10.09
C VAL A 56 9.63 -8.33 11.40
N THR A 57 9.97 -8.97 12.51
CA THR A 57 9.49 -8.55 13.83
C THR A 57 10.05 -7.17 14.17
N ALA A 58 9.16 -6.23 14.46
CA ALA A 58 9.53 -4.92 14.96
C ALA A 58 9.93 -5.03 16.44
N PRO A 59 10.95 -4.27 16.88
CA PRO A 59 11.29 -4.23 18.30
C PRO A 59 10.09 -3.72 19.10
N PRO A 60 9.84 -4.28 20.31
CA PRO A 60 8.71 -3.88 21.12
C PRO A 60 8.79 -2.38 21.43
N ARG A 61 7.73 -1.65 21.13
CA ARG A 61 7.56 -0.24 21.51
C ARG A 61 6.52 -0.15 22.63
N GLY A 62 6.71 0.84 23.51
CA GLY A 62 5.85 1.05 24.68
C GLY A 62 4.40 1.42 24.33
N SER A 63 3.55 1.59 25.34
CA SER A 63 2.13 1.87 25.15
C SER A 63 1.92 3.15 24.34
N GLY A 64 1.17 3.04 23.24
CA GLY A 64 0.75 4.17 22.41
C GLY A 64 -0.30 5.05 23.07
N ALA A 65 -0.55 6.20 22.44
CA ALA A 65 -1.66 7.08 22.80
C ALA A 65 -3.03 6.34 22.68
N PRO A 66 -4.09 6.84 23.34
CA PRO A 66 -5.43 6.29 23.19
C PRO A 66 -5.86 6.23 21.71
N VAL A 67 -6.43 5.10 21.32
CA VAL A 67 -6.87 4.83 19.93
C VAL A 67 -8.38 4.77 19.90
N HIS A 68 -8.99 5.59 19.04
CA HIS A 68 -10.41 5.50 18.76
C HIS A 68 -10.65 4.39 17.73
N ARG A 69 -11.49 3.41 18.05
CA ARG A 69 -11.83 2.30 17.14
C ARG A 69 -13.23 2.50 16.60
N THR A 70 -13.37 2.32 15.30
CA THR A 70 -14.68 2.37 14.64
C THR A 70 -14.69 1.45 13.43
N THR A 71 -15.86 1.04 13.00
CA THR A 71 -16.10 0.41 11.69
C THR A 71 -16.66 1.40 10.67
N ASP A 72 -17.01 2.62 11.13
CA ASP A 72 -17.71 3.64 10.35
C ASP A 72 -17.24 5.05 10.76
N LEU A 73 -16.81 5.85 9.78
CA LEU A 73 -16.37 7.22 10.01
C LEU A 73 -17.53 8.16 10.33
N ALA A 74 -18.76 7.88 9.86
CA ALA A 74 -19.91 8.74 10.13
C ALA A 74 -20.24 8.77 11.62
N THR A 75 -20.13 7.62 12.30
CA THR A 75 -20.29 7.53 13.77
C THR A 75 -19.26 8.38 14.52
N LEU A 76 -17.99 8.38 14.08
CA LEU A 76 -16.95 9.23 14.65
C LEU A 76 -17.24 10.73 14.40
N GLN A 77 -17.64 11.08 13.18
CA GLN A 77 -17.98 12.46 12.81
C GLN A 77 -19.13 12.98 13.66
N ALA A 78 -20.20 12.20 13.83
CA ALA A 78 -21.32 12.57 14.69
C ALA A 78 -20.92 12.79 16.16
N ALA A 79 -19.98 11.99 16.68
CA ALA A 79 -19.45 12.19 18.03
C ALA A 79 -18.66 13.51 18.16
N VAL A 80 -17.84 13.83 17.16
CA VAL A 80 -17.11 15.11 17.10
C VAL A 80 -18.07 16.29 16.93
N ASP A 81 -19.12 16.15 16.13
CA ASP A 81 -20.20 17.14 15.97
C ASP A 81 -20.93 17.40 17.31
N ALA A 82 -21.09 16.36 18.12
CA ALA A 82 -21.65 16.45 19.47
C ALA A 82 -20.67 17.01 20.53
N GLY A 83 -19.46 17.40 20.13
CA GLY A 83 -18.45 18.03 20.99
C GLY A 83 -17.41 17.10 21.58
N ALA A 84 -17.33 15.84 21.14
CA ALA A 84 -16.22 14.96 21.52
C ALA A 84 -14.88 15.49 20.96
N PRO A 85 -13.76 15.32 21.68
CA PRO A 85 -12.45 15.70 21.17
C PRO A 85 -12.07 14.85 19.94
N VAL A 86 -11.37 15.46 18.98
CA VAL A 86 -10.84 14.75 17.81
C VAL A 86 -9.72 13.79 18.25
N PRO A 87 -9.83 12.47 17.97
CA PRO A 87 -8.79 11.51 18.31
C PRO A 87 -7.55 11.69 17.43
N GLY A 88 -6.36 11.58 18.01
CA GLY A 88 -5.10 11.67 17.25
C GLY A 88 -4.82 10.45 16.35
N THR A 89 -5.37 9.28 16.69
CA THR A 89 -5.30 8.08 15.85
C THR A 89 -6.66 7.36 15.87
N VAL A 90 -7.16 7.07 14.68
CA VAL A 90 -8.40 6.33 14.45
C VAL A 90 -8.05 5.01 13.80
N LEU A 91 -8.48 3.90 14.40
CA LEU A 91 -8.41 2.57 13.81
C LEU A 91 -9.77 2.26 13.17
N LEU A 92 -9.81 2.25 11.84
CA LEU A 92 -10.97 1.86 11.05
C LEU A 92 -10.90 0.37 10.74
N VAL A 93 -11.66 -0.42 11.51
CA VAL A 93 -11.68 -1.88 11.38
C VAL A 93 -12.58 -2.28 10.22
N ARG A 94 -12.02 -2.98 9.23
CA ARG A 94 -12.74 -3.47 8.06
C ARG A 94 -13.33 -4.85 8.34
N GLY A 95 -14.64 -4.97 8.17
CA GLY A 95 -15.31 -6.27 8.18
C GLY A 95 -14.85 -7.15 7.02
N GLU A 96 -14.86 -8.46 7.22
CA GLU A 96 -14.51 -9.40 6.16
C GLU A 96 -15.68 -9.55 5.16
N PRO A 97 -15.42 -9.43 3.85
CA PRO A 97 -16.44 -9.67 2.84
C PRO A 97 -16.72 -11.17 2.70
N ASP A 98 -18.00 -11.55 2.63
CA ASP A 98 -18.47 -12.95 2.51
C ASP A 98 -17.81 -13.74 1.36
N ALA A 99 -17.43 -13.06 0.28
CA ALA A 99 -16.77 -13.63 -0.90
C ALA A 99 -15.49 -12.86 -1.27
N ALA A 100 -14.54 -12.78 -0.33
CA ALA A 100 -13.32 -11.97 -0.43
C ALA A 100 -12.48 -12.17 -1.70
N GLY A 101 -12.51 -13.36 -2.32
CA GLY A 101 -11.80 -13.65 -3.57
C GLY A 101 -12.53 -13.21 -4.85
N SER A 102 -13.79 -12.76 -4.75
CA SER A 102 -14.57 -12.37 -5.92
C SER A 102 -14.21 -10.97 -6.43
N ALA A 103 -14.28 -10.76 -7.74
CA ALA A 103 -14.04 -9.45 -8.34
C ALA A 103 -15.03 -8.37 -7.84
N ALA A 104 -16.24 -8.77 -7.47
CA ALA A 104 -17.24 -7.88 -6.87
C ALA A 104 -16.80 -7.43 -5.47
N ALA A 105 -16.34 -8.35 -4.60
CA ALA A 105 -15.85 -8.01 -3.27
C ALA A 105 -14.61 -7.09 -3.34
N VAL A 106 -13.68 -7.36 -4.24
CA VAL A 106 -12.50 -6.50 -4.49
C VAL A 106 -12.94 -5.09 -4.87
N ARG A 107 -13.86 -4.96 -5.82
CA ARG A 107 -14.38 -3.66 -6.27
C ARG A 107 -15.07 -2.90 -5.13
N THR A 108 -15.90 -3.60 -4.35
CA THR A 108 -16.57 -3.02 -3.18
C THR A 108 -15.57 -2.51 -2.14
N ALA A 109 -14.58 -3.33 -1.76
CA ALA A 109 -13.58 -2.95 -0.76
C ALA A 109 -12.76 -1.72 -1.19
N VAL A 110 -12.35 -1.67 -2.46
CA VAL A 110 -11.61 -0.52 -3.01
C VAL A 110 -12.47 0.74 -3.06
N HIS A 111 -13.73 0.65 -3.50
CA HIS A 111 -14.61 1.83 -3.50
C HIS A 111 -14.92 2.34 -2.10
N GLN A 112 -15.15 1.44 -1.14
CA GLN A 112 -15.35 1.83 0.25
C GLN A 112 -14.11 2.53 0.81
N ALA A 113 -12.92 1.97 0.59
CA ALA A 113 -11.68 2.59 1.03
C ALA A 113 -11.43 3.95 0.37
N LEU A 114 -11.79 4.12 -0.90
CA LEU A 114 -11.71 5.41 -1.58
C LEU A 114 -12.66 6.43 -0.94
N THR A 115 -13.91 6.03 -0.65
CA THR A 115 -14.87 6.87 0.06
C THR A 115 -14.36 7.25 1.44
N ASP A 116 -13.77 6.32 2.18
CA ASP A 116 -13.21 6.58 3.51
C ASP A 116 -12.05 7.58 3.46
N VAL A 117 -11.13 7.40 2.51
CA VAL A 117 -10.02 8.34 2.26
C VAL A 117 -10.56 9.73 1.91
N GLN A 118 -11.50 9.81 0.98
CA GLN A 118 -12.09 11.10 0.55
C GLN A 118 -12.83 11.79 1.70
N THR A 119 -13.62 11.03 2.48
CA THR A 119 -14.34 11.54 3.65
C THR A 119 -13.38 12.09 4.70
N TRP A 120 -12.29 11.35 4.97
CA TRP A 120 -11.27 11.75 5.93
C TRP A 120 -10.47 12.99 5.50
N LEU A 121 -10.25 13.17 4.19
CA LEU A 121 -9.54 14.32 3.63
C LEU A 121 -10.44 15.56 3.50
N ALA A 122 -11.74 15.38 3.31
CA ALA A 122 -12.70 16.47 3.16
C ALA A 122 -12.99 17.22 4.48
N ASP A 123 -12.63 16.63 5.62
CA ASP A 123 -12.92 17.19 6.95
C ASP A 123 -11.63 17.66 7.64
N ASP A 124 -11.39 18.97 7.58
CA ASP A 124 -10.19 19.65 8.10
C ASP A 124 -9.98 19.44 9.60
N ARG A 125 -11.02 19.09 10.37
CA ARG A 125 -10.90 18.80 11.81
C ARG A 125 -9.96 17.63 12.05
N PHE A 126 -9.89 16.69 11.11
CA PHE A 126 -9.02 15.52 11.19
C PHE A 126 -7.63 15.77 10.58
N ALA A 127 -7.29 16.97 10.10
CA ALA A 127 -6.02 17.24 9.41
C ALA A 127 -4.77 16.82 10.22
N GLY A 128 -4.81 16.96 11.55
CA GLY A 128 -3.75 16.52 12.46
C GLY A 128 -3.85 15.07 12.95
N ALA A 129 -4.92 14.35 12.56
CA ALA A 129 -5.18 12.98 12.96
C ALA A 129 -4.74 11.98 11.88
N ARG A 130 -4.40 10.76 12.33
CA ARG A 130 -4.02 9.63 11.48
C ARG A 130 -5.14 8.59 11.42
N LEU A 131 -5.53 8.20 10.20
CA LEU A 131 -6.47 7.10 9.95
C LEU A 131 -5.70 5.82 9.63
N VAL A 132 -5.96 4.76 10.38
CA VAL A 132 -5.34 3.44 10.21
C VAL A 132 -6.39 2.46 9.73
N PHE A 133 -6.20 1.90 8.54
CA PHE A 133 -7.07 0.85 8.00
C PHE A 133 -6.65 -0.48 8.60
N ALA A 134 -7.53 -1.07 9.42
CA ALA A 134 -7.33 -2.38 10.02
C ALA A 134 -8.02 -3.46 9.18
N THR A 135 -7.27 -4.42 8.67
CA THR A 135 -7.77 -5.55 7.88
C THR A 135 -7.42 -6.87 8.55
N ARG A 136 -7.91 -7.99 8.01
CA ARG A 136 -7.45 -9.34 8.37
C ARG A 136 -7.15 -10.13 7.11
N GLY A 137 -6.03 -10.86 7.10
CA GLY A 137 -5.62 -11.75 6.02
C GLY A 137 -5.33 -11.04 4.69
N ALA A 138 -5.06 -9.73 4.73
CA ALA A 138 -4.78 -8.93 3.53
C ALA A 138 -3.34 -9.11 3.03
N VAL A 139 -2.44 -9.58 3.89
CA VAL A 139 -1.01 -9.76 3.61
C VAL A 139 -0.54 -11.09 4.18
N SER A 140 0.49 -11.64 3.54
CA SER A 140 1.29 -12.75 4.05
C SER A 140 2.35 -12.17 5.00
N ALA A 141 2.11 -12.22 6.31
CA ALA A 141 2.99 -11.65 7.33
C ALA A 141 3.51 -12.70 8.33
N GLY A 142 3.40 -13.98 7.97
CA GLY A 142 4.02 -15.10 8.67
C GLY A 142 5.54 -15.06 8.61
N GLU A 143 6.18 -15.98 9.34
CA GLU A 143 7.63 -16.08 9.36
C GLU A 143 8.19 -16.48 7.99
N ALA A 144 9.38 -15.96 7.66
CA ALA A 144 10.03 -16.30 6.40
C ALA A 144 10.28 -17.81 6.31
N GLY A 145 9.67 -18.46 5.32
CA GLY A 145 9.73 -19.92 5.12
C GLY A 145 8.53 -20.69 5.67
N GLU A 146 7.73 -20.08 6.55
CA GLU A 146 6.45 -20.60 7.03
C GLU A 146 5.34 -19.83 6.30
N GLY A 147 5.13 -20.18 5.02
CA GLY A 147 4.23 -19.43 4.14
C GLY A 147 2.83 -19.23 4.73
N GLU A 148 2.49 -18.00 5.11
CA GLU A 148 1.11 -17.59 5.35
C GLU A 148 0.52 -17.17 4.00
N ASP A 149 -0.53 -17.81 3.51
CA ASP A 149 -1.19 -17.37 2.29
C ASP A 149 -2.06 -16.13 2.53
N VAL A 150 -2.15 -15.26 1.52
CA VAL A 150 -3.13 -14.16 1.51
C VAL A 150 -4.53 -14.76 1.42
N ARG A 151 -5.33 -14.54 2.47
CA ARG A 151 -6.70 -15.09 2.58
C ARG A 151 -7.76 -14.11 2.10
N ASN A 152 -7.45 -12.82 2.00
CA ASN A 152 -8.40 -11.76 1.65
C ASN A 152 -7.88 -10.82 0.55
N PRO A 153 -7.99 -11.24 -0.73
CA PRO A 153 -7.56 -10.42 -1.88
C PRO A 153 -8.28 -9.07 -2.00
N ALA A 154 -9.55 -8.98 -1.55
CA ALA A 154 -10.27 -7.71 -1.52
C ALA A 154 -9.60 -6.68 -0.60
N HIS A 155 -9.15 -7.10 0.58
CA HIS A 155 -8.37 -6.24 1.46
C HIS A 155 -6.95 -6.00 0.94
N SER A 156 -6.31 -6.95 0.25
CA SER A 156 -5.03 -6.69 -0.43
C SER A 156 -5.13 -5.56 -1.47
N ALA A 157 -6.25 -5.50 -2.21
CA ALA A 157 -6.51 -4.42 -3.16
C ALA A 157 -6.73 -3.06 -2.46
N LEU A 158 -7.45 -3.06 -1.34
CA LEU A 158 -7.58 -1.89 -0.46
C LEU A 158 -6.20 -1.37 -0.01
N TRP A 159 -5.29 -2.27 0.39
CA TRP A 159 -3.92 -1.88 0.75
C TRP A 159 -3.18 -1.17 -0.38
N GLY A 160 -3.38 -1.62 -1.62
CA GLY A 160 -2.85 -0.94 -2.82
C GLY A 160 -3.33 0.51 -2.94
N LEU A 161 -4.64 0.74 -2.78
CA LEU A 161 -5.23 2.08 -2.82
C LEU A 161 -4.67 2.98 -1.70
N VAL A 162 -4.67 2.48 -0.45
CA VAL A 162 -4.22 3.26 0.70
C VAL A 162 -2.72 3.58 0.61
N ARG A 163 -1.90 2.71 0.02
CA ARG A 163 -0.50 3.03 -0.30
C ARG A 163 -0.36 4.23 -1.23
N SER A 164 -1.23 4.38 -2.22
CA SER A 164 -1.27 5.59 -3.07
C SER A 164 -1.66 6.83 -2.28
N ALA A 165 -2.74 6.75 -1.49
CA ALA A 165 -3.19 7.86 -0.65
C ALA A 165 -2.09 8.31 0.34
N ARG A 166 -1.30 7.35 0.86
CA ARG A 166 -0.16 7.62 1.75
C ARG A 166 0.98 8.36 1.08
N SER A 167 1.30 8.06 -0.18
CA SER A 167 2.36 8.80 -0.89
C SER A 167 1.96 10.24 -1.17
N GLU A 168 0.66 10.48 -1.37
CA GLU A 168 0.09 11.81 -1.58
C GLU A 168 -0.08 12.59 -0.25
N HIS A 169 -0.39 11.90 0.84
CA HIS A 169 -0.61 12.50 2.16
C HIS A 169 0.24 11.81 3.26
N PRO A 170 1.56 12.10 3.33
CA PRO A 170 2.45 11.49 4.31
C PRO A 170 1.98 11.67 5.76
N GLY A 171 2.04 10.60 6.54
CA GLY A 171 1.67 10.61 7.96
C GLY A 171 0.18 10.56 8.27
N ARG A 172 -0.70 10.75 7.27
CA ARG A 172 -2.16 10.79 7.47
C ARG A 172 -2.84 9.43 7.45
N PHE A 173 -2.22 8.45 6.79
CA PHE A 173 -2.76 7.10 6.65
C PHE A 173 -1.73 6.04 7.03
N ALA A 174 -2.20 4.93 7.60
CA ALA A 174 -1.41 3.72 7.83
C ALA A 174 -2.25 2.46 7.62
N LEU A 175 -1.59 1.31 7.50
CA LEU A 175 -2.20 0.00 7.30
C LEU A 175 -1.80 -0.94 8.44
N LEU A 176 -2.77 -1.70 8.94
CA LEU A 176 -2.58 -2.71 9.98
C LEU A 176 -3.33 -3.99 9.60
N ASP A 177 -2.63 -5.10 9.43
CA ASP A 177 -3.29 -6.41 9.30
C ASP A 177 -3.35 -7.07 10.68
N LEU A 178 -4.57 -7.24 11.19
CA LEU A 178 -4.85 -7.86 12.47
C LEU A 178 -4.67 -9.38 12.39
N ASP A 179 -4.56 -9.98 13.57
CA ASP A 179 -4.59 -11.44 13.69
C ASP A 179 -5.96 -12.00 13.26
N ALA A 180 -6.00 -13.27 12.87
CA ALA A 180 -7.21 -13.88 12.31
C ALA A 180 -8.38 -13.89 13.31
N ASP A 181 -8.09 -13.97 14.60
CA ASP A 181 -9.05 -14.00 15.71
C ASP A 181 -9.28 -12.63 16.38
N ASP A 182 -8.53 -11.58 16.02
CA ASP A 182 -8.75 -10.23 16.55
C ASP A 182 -9.74 -9.44 15.70
N GLU A 183 -11.03 -9.73 15.89
CA GLU A 183 -12.07 -9.14 15.07
C GLU A 183 -12.18 -7.61 15.18
N HIS A 184 -11.75 -7.07 16.32
CA HIS A 184 -12.01 -5.70 16.75
C HIS A 184 -10.73 -4.87 16.97
N GLY A 185 -9.54 -5.44 16.73
CA GLY A 185 -8.27 -4.76 16.94
C GLY A 185 -7.97 -4.49 18.42
N THR A 186 -8.34 -5.42 19.30
CA THR A 186 -8.25 -5.29 20.76
C THR A 186 -7.05 -6.01 21.36
N PHE A 187 -6.34 -6.82 20.60
CA PHE A 187 -5.21 -7.59 21.10
C PHE A 187 -4.04 -6.67 21.48
N PRO A 188 -3.17 -7.08 22.43
CA PRO A 188 -2.08 -6.25 22.92
C PRO A 188 -1.14 -5.73 21.82
N GLY A 189 -0.87 -6.57 20.80
CA GLY A 189 0.00 -6.22 19.66
C GLY A 189 -0.49 -5.01 18.86
N VAL A 190 -1.78 -4.72 18.85
CA VAL A 190 -2.36 -3.58 18.11
C VAL A 190 -1.87 -2.24 18.66
N ALA A 191 -1.82 -2.10 19.98
CA ALA A 191 -1.34 -0.87 20.61
C ALA A 191 0.15 -0.63 20.29
N ALA A 192 0.95 -1.69 20.32
CA ALA A 192 2.37 -1.64 19.95
C ALA A 192 2.56 -1.31 18.46
N ALA A 193 1.76 -1.91 17.57
CA ALA A 193 1.79 -1.62 16.14
C ALA A 193 1.49 -0.15 15.85
N LEU A 194 0.48 0.42 16.50
CA LEU A 194 0.11 1.82 16.33
C LEU A 194 1.16 2.77 16.90
N ALA A 195 1.75 2.43 18.05
CA ALA A 195 2.85 3.16 18.67
C ALA A 195 4.15 3.10 17.86
N SER A 196 4.32 2.08 17.02
CA SER A 196 5.51 1.92 16.18
C SER A 196 5.72 3.11 15.23
N GLY A 197 4.63 3.78 14.82
CA GLY A 197 4.67 4.83 13.81
C GLY A 197 4.89 4.29 12.39
N GLU A 198 5.00 2.98 12.23
CA GLU A 198 5.23 2.36 10.94
C GLU A 198 4.02 2.55 10.03
N PRO A 199 4.25 2.81 8.74
CA PRO A 199 3.17 3.03 7.80
C PRO A 199 2.35 1.78 7.48
N GLU A 200 2.99 0.62 7.58
CA GLU A 200 2.44 -0.70 7.29
C GLU A 200 2.92 -1.64 8.38
N SER A 201 1.99 -2.38 8.98
CA SER A 201 2.28 -3.34 10.03
C SER A 201 1.27 -4.49 10.02
N ALA A 202 1.63 -5.62 10.63
CA ALA A 202 0.74 -6.74 10.87
C ALA A 202 0.93 -7.23 12.32
N VAL A 203 -0.11 -7.80 12.93
CA VAL A 203 -0.04 -8.46 14.23
C VAL A 203 -0.26 -9.95 14.01
N ARG A 204 0.67 -10.77 14.53
CA ARG A 204 0.60 -12.24 14.49
C ARG A 204 1.06 -12.80 15.82
N GLY A 205 0.21 -13.54 16.52
CA GLY A 205 0.54 -14.08 17.85
C GLY A 205 0.88 -13.00 18.89
N GLY A 206 0.41 -11.77 18.68
CA GLY A 206 0.76 -10.60 19.49
C GLY A 206 2.04 -9.86 19.07
N ASP A 207 2.85 -10.43 18.18
CA ASP A 207 4.05 -9.77 17.65
C ASP A 207 3.70 -8.81 16.52
N VAL A 208 4.39 -7.66 16.50
CA VAL A 208 4.27 -6.67 15.42
C VAL A 208 5.27 -7.01 14.33
N ARG A 209 4.78 -7.20 13.11
CA ARG A 209 5.59 -7.43 11.90
C ARG A 209 5.51 -6.20 11.01
N VAL A 210 6.62 -5.85 10.36
CA VAL A 210 6.71 -4.70 9.46
C VAL A 210 7.38 -5.10 8.14
N PRO A 211 6.92 -4.57 6.99
CA PRO A 211 7.48 -4.96 5.71
C PRO A 211 8.83 -4.28 5.48
N ARG A 212 9.81 -5.05 5.02
CA ARG A 212 11.15 -4.60 4.62
C ARG A 212 11.52 -5.25 3.30
N LEU A 213 12.24 -4.52 2.46
CA LEU A 213 12.82 -5.09 1.25
C LEU A 213 14.11 -5.80 1.61
N VAL A 214 14.16 -7.10 1.32
CA VAL A 214 15.36 -7.94 1.49
C VAL A 214 15.80 -8.45 0.12
N ARG A 215 17.11 -8.61 -0.05
CA ARG A 215 17.65 -9.16 -1.29
C ARG A 215 17.34 -10.65 -1.34
N VAL A 216 16.84 -11.12 -2.48
CA VAL A 216 16.63 -12.55 -2.71
C VAL A 216 18.01 -13.22 -2.86
N LEU A 217 18.36 -14.07 -1.90
CA LEU A 217 19.49 -14.98 -2.02
C LEU A 217 19.04 -16.17 -2.88
N ARG A 218 19.92 -16.67 -3.76
CA ARG A 218 19.62 -17.90 -4.49
C ARG A 218 19.43 -19.04 -3.49
N ASN A 219 18.37 -19.83 -3.67
CA ASN A 219 18.51 -21.24 -3.36
C ASN A 219 19.50 -21.80 -4.38
N ASP A 220 20.67 -22.24 -3.91
CA ASP A 220 21.47 -23.14 -4.74
C ASP A 220 20.61 -24.37 -5.03
N PRO A 221 20.59 -24.88 -6.28
CA PRO A 221 19.90 -26.12 -6.56
C PRO A 221 20.48 -27.21 -5.66
N ASP A 222 19.59 -27.99 -5.04
CA ASP A 222 19.94 -29.18 -4.28
C ASP A 222 20.86 -30.05 -5.17
N PRO A 223 22.05 -30.46 -4.72
CA PRO A 223 23.03 -31.19 -5.56
C PRO A 223 22.59 -32.61 -5.98
N SER A 224 21.30 -32.91 -6.03
CA SER A 224 20.74 -34.19 -6.45
C SER A 224 19.70 -34.01 -7.55
N ASP A 225 20.19 -33.92 -8.80
CA ASP A 225 19.52 -34.35 -10.03
C ASP A 225 20.59 -34.92 -10.99
#